data_AF-A0A1Y0G106-F1
#
_entry.id   AF-A0A1Y0G106-F1
#
_cell.length_a   1.000
_cell.length_b   1.000
_cell.length_c   1.000
_cell.angle_alpha   90.00
_cell.angle_beta   90.00
_cell.angle_gamma   90.00
#
_symmetry.space_group_name_H-M   'P 1'
#
loop_
_entity.id
_entity.type
_entity.pdbx_description
1 polymer ?
#
loop_
_entity_poly.entity_id
_entity_poly.type
_entity_poly.pdbx_seq_one_letter_code
_entity_poly.pdbx_strand_id
1 'polypeptide(L)'
;MTHQTLFATRLAQARKKTDLSQKQLGIQAGLDEFTASPRMNHYERGKHLPDLDTAKRFADILNVPMAYLYCPEDDLAELLLELNRLTHQQRVALLKKIRKE
;
A
#
# COMPACT_ATOMS: atom_id res chain seq x y z
N MET A 1 14.43 10.80 -3.37
CA MET A 1 12.99 10.62 -3.09
C MET A 1 12.80 10.74 -1.58
N THR A 2 11.91 11.59 -1.06
CA THR A 2 11.64 11.66 0.39
C THR A 2 10.66 10.55 0.80
N HIS A 3 10.64 10.16 2.08
CA HIS A 3 9.71 9.13 2.58
C HIS A 3 8.23 9.47 2.26
N GLN A 4 7.86 10.76 2.29
CA GLN A 4 6.51 11.22 1.95
C GLN A 4 6.17 10.96 0.47
N THR A 5 7.08 11.28 -0.44
CA THR A 5 6.88 11.09 -1.89
C THR A 5 6.85 9.61 -2.28
N LEU A 6 7.62 8.76 -1.58
CA LEU A 6 7.59 7.31 -1.80
C LEU A 6 6.21 6.73 -1.45
N PHE A 7 5.75 6.99 -0.22
CA PHE A 7 4.44 6.52 0.23
C PHE A 7 3.32 7.01 -0.67
N ALA A 8 3.34 8.29 -1.03
CA ALA A 8 2.38 8.91 -1.94
C ALA A 8 2.28 8.16 -3.28
N THR A 9 3.44 7.86 -3.88
CA THR A 9 3.53 7.14 -5.15
C THR A 9 2.94 5.73 -5.03
N ARG A 10 3.35 4.97 -4.01
CA ARG A 10 2.87 3.59 -3.81
C ARG A 10 1.40 3.51 -3.46
N LEU A 11 0.90 4.42 -2.62
CA LEU A 11 -0.52 4.52 -2.28
C LEU A 11 -1.36 4.79 -3.53
N ALA A 12 -0.96 5.78 -4.34
CA ALA A 12 -1.67 6.11 -5.58
C ALA A 12 -1.63 4.96 -6.59
N GLN A 13 -0.49 4.26 -6.72
CA GLN A 13 -0.37 3.08 -7.57
C GLN A 13 -1.31 1.95 -7.13
N ALA A 14 -1.32 1.60 -5.84
CA ALA A 14 -2.20 0.57 -5.30
C ALA A 14 -3.68 0.95 -5.48
N ARG A 15 -4.07 2.18 -5.15
CA ARG A 15 -5.46 2.64 -5.33
C ARG A 15 -5.90 2.57 -6.78
N LYS A 16 -5.08 3.02 -7.73
CA LYS A 16 -5.41 3.00 -9.16
C LYS A 16 -5.57 1.59 -9.75
N LYS A 17 -5.11 0.54 -9.06
CA LYS A 17 -5.37 -0.87 -9.42
C LYS A 17 -6.73 -1.38 -8.92
N THR A 18 -7.47 -0.53 -8.21
CA THR A 18 -8.83 -0.79 -7.71
C THR A 18 -9.80 0.22 -8.31
N ASP A 19 -11.11 -0.01 -8.16
CA ASP A 19 -12.14 0.93 -8.57
C ASP A 19 -12.43 2.04 -7.53
N LEU A 20 -11.58 2.17 -6.49
CA LEU A 20 -11.79 3.15 -5.42
C LEU A 20 -11.31 4.54 -5.82
N SER A 21 -12.22 5.53 -5.69
CA SER A 21 -11.84 6.94 -5.64
C SER A 21 -11.05 7.26 -4.36
N GLN A 22 -10.34 8.40 -4.37
CA GLN A 22 -9.69 8.92 -3.17
C GLN A 22 -10.69 9.07 -2.01
N LYS A 23 -11.88 9.65 -2.25
CA LYS A 23 -12.91 9.82 -1.22
C LYS A 23 -13.34 8.46 -0.64
N GLN A 24 -13.62 7.47 -1.48
CA GLN A 24 -14.05 6.14 -1.04
C GLN A 24 -12.97 5.44 -0.19
N LEU A 25 -11.71 5.44 -0.65
CA LEU A 25 -10.60 4.87 0.11
C LEU A 25 -10.44 5.56 1.47
N GLY A 26 -10.50 6.90 1.50
CA GLY A 26 -10.43 7.67 2.74
C GLY A 26 -11.54 7.29 3.72
N ILE A 27 -12.79 7.23 3.27
CA ILE A 27 -13.94 6.87 4.13
C ILE A 27 -13.79 5.44 4.65
N GLN A 28 -13.45 4.48 3.79
CA GLN A 28 -13.23 3.09 4.21
C GLN A 28 -12.10 2.95 5.22
N ALA A 29 -11.09 3.82 5.15
CA ALA A 29 -9.99 3.88 6.12
C ALA A 29 -10.33 4.63 7.42
N GLY A 30 -11.60 5.02 7.61
CA GLY A 30 -12.09 5.71 8.80
C GLY A 30 -11.83 7.21 8.81
N LEU A 31 -11.56 7.83 7.67
CA LEU A 31 -11.52 9.28 7.56
C LEU A 31 -12.94 9.85 7.54
N ASP A 32 -13.13 11.00 8.17
CA ASP A 32 -14.38 11.74 8.11
C ASP A 32 -14.77 12.05 6.65
N GLU A 33 -16.05 11.87 6.31
CA GLU A 33 -16.55 11.96 4.93
C GLU A 33 -16.24 13.31 4.26
N PHE A 34 -16.35 14.41 5.01
CA PHE A 34 -16.15 15.76 4.49
C PHE A 34 -14.67 16.09 4.30
N THR A 35 -13.79 15.39 5.01
CA THR A 35 -12.32 15.60 4.93
C THR A 35 -11.57 14.49 4.17
N ALA A 36 -12.24 13.38 3.83
CA ALA A 36 -11.62 12.22 3.20
C ALA A 36 -10.92 12.57 1.88
N SER A 37 -11.61 13.26 0.96
CA SER A 37 -11.01 13.60 -0.34
C SER A 37 -9.82 14.56 -0.23
N PRO A 38 -9.90 15.69 0.51
CA PRO A 38 -8.74 16.57 0.72
C PRO A 38 -7.55 15.86 1.37
N ARG A 39 -7.79 15.04 2.40
CA ARG A 39 -6.72 14.30 3.10
C ARG A 39 -6.06 13.28 2.19
N MET A 40 -6.84 12.50 1.44
CA MET A 40 -6.31 11.52 0.50
C MET A 40 -5.51 12.18 -0.62
N ASN A 41 -5.97 13.32 -1.14
CA ASN A 41 -5.18 14.10 -2.10
C ASN A 41 -3.85 14.58 -1.48
N HIS A 42 -3.82 14.99 -0.21
CA HIS A 42 -2.58 15.35 0.46
C HIS A 42 -1.63 14.16 0.64
N TYR A 43 -2.15 12.97 0.94
CA TYR A 43 -1.37 11.75 1.02
C TYR A 43 -0.80 11.33 -0.35
N GLU A 44 -1.62 11.30 -1.41
CA GLU A 44 -1.19 10.91 -2.76
C GLU A 44 -0.28 11.95 -3.44
N ARG A 45 -0.26 13.20 -2.96
CA ARG A 45 0.70 14.23 -3.42
C ARG A 45 1.95 14.32 -2.54
N GLY A 46 2.02 13.52 -1.47
CA GLY A 46 3.13 13.54 -0.52
C GLY A 46 3.26 14.84 0.28
N LYS A 47 2.16 15.60 0.43
CA LYS A 47 2.13 16.81 1.28
C LYS A 47 2.11 16.45 2.77
N HIS A 48 1.42 15.36 3.09
CA HIS A 48 1.36 14.80 4.44
C HIS A 48 1.61 13.29 4.37
N LEU A 49 2.15 12.74 5.45
CA LEU A 49 2.20 11.30 5.66
C LEU A 49 1.10 10.93 6.66
N PRO A 50 0.32 9.88 6.42
CA PRO A 50 -0.55 9.32 7.45
C PRO A 50 0.31 8.68 8.56
N ASP A 51 -0.29 8.50 9.74
CA ASP A 51 0.29 7.63 10.76
C ASP A 51 0.31 6.15 10.31
N LEU A 52 1.03 5.31 11.05
CA LEU A 52 1.18 3.89 10.73
C LEU A 52 -0.15 3.13 10.72
N ASP A 53 -1.06 3.46 11.64
CA ASP A 53 -2.36 2.79 11.73
C ASP A 53 -3.23 3.11 10.52
N THR A 54 -3.24 4.37 10.07
CA THR A 54 -3.93 4.81 8.86
C THR A 54 -3.28 4.20 7.62
N ALA A 55 -1.95 4.15 7.55
CA ALA A 55 -1.23 3.48 6.46
C ALA A 55 -1.56 1.99 6.39
N LYS A 56 -1.65 1.31 7.54
CA LYS A 56 -2.07 -0.09 7.62
C LYS A 56 -3.49 -0.29 7.13
N ARG A 57 -4.44 0.56 7.55
CA ARG A 57 -5.83 0.52 7.04
C ARG A 57 -5.88 0.67 5.52
N PHE A 58 -5.09 1.58 4.93
CA PHE A 58 -5.01 1.68 3.47
C PHE A 58 -4.47 0.40 2.83
N ALA A 59 -3.42 -0.18 3.38
CA ALA A 59 -2.84 -1.43 2.86
C ALA A 59 -3.87 -2.57 2.88
N ASP A 60 -4.59 -2.72 3.99
CA ASP A 60 -5.62 -3.74 4.17
C ASP A 60 -6.78 -3.56 3.17
N ILE A 61 -7.29 -2.34 3.01
CA ILE A 61 -8.38 -2.03 2.06
C ILE A 61 -7.95 -2.25 0.61
N LEU A 62 -6.71 -1.87 0.28
CA LEU A 62 -6.16 -2.04 -1.06
C LEU A 62 -5.67 -3.47 -1.34
N ASN A 63 -5.76 -4.36 -0.35
CA ASN A 63 -5.27 -5.74 -0.42
C ASN A 63 -3.81 -5.84 -0.90
N VAL A 64 -2.94 -5.01 -0.32
CA VAL A 64 -1.50 -5.01 -0.57
C VAL A 64 -0.74 -5.18 0.75
N PRO A 65 0.45 -5.80 0.75
CA PRO A 65 1.27 -5.82 1.96
C PRO A 65 1.62 -4.40 2.39
N MET A 66 1.58 -4.09 3.69
CA MET A 66 1.97 -2.77 4.20
C MET A 66 3.37 -2.35 3.73
N ALA A 67 4.31 -3.31 3.62
CA ALA A 67 5.66 -3.08 3.10
C ALA A 67 5.68 -2.49 1.68
N TYR A 68 4.68 -2.80 0.83
CA TYR A 68 4.56 -2.25 -0.52
C TYR A 68 4.49 -0.72 -0.51
N LEU A 69 3.79 -0.14 0.48
CA LEU A 69 3.63 1.31 0.61
C LEU A 69 4.94 2.05 0.92
N TYR A 70 5.98 1.33 1.32
CA TYR A 70 7.27 1.88 1.71
C TYR A 70 8.46 1.28 0.93
N CYS A 71 8.21 0.54 -0.14
CA CYS A 71 9.26 -0.13 -0.92
C CYS A 71 9.71 0.76 -2.10
N PRO A 72 10.95 1.31 -2.08
CA PRO A 72 11.43 2.17 -3.16
C PRO A 72 11.79 1.41 -4.44
N GLU A 73 12.19 0.15 -4.34
CA GLU A 73 12.58 -0.67 -5.49
C GLU A 73 11.33 -1.21 -6.20
N ASP A 74 11.21 -0.94 -7.50
CA ASP A 74 10.01 -1.33 -8.27
C ASP A 74 9.88 -2.85 -8.42
N ASP A 75 10.99 -3.54 -8.66
CA ASP A 75 11.05 -5.01 -8.76
C ASP A 75 10.66 -5.69 -7.44
N LEU A 76 11.15 -5.18 -6.31
CA LEU A 76 10.76 -5.70 -5.00
C LEU A 76 9.30 -5.37 -4.66
N ALA A 77 8.81 -4.20 -5.04
CA ALA A 77 7.42 -3.82 -4.85
C ALA A 77 6.47 -4.73 -5.64
N GLU A 78 6.81 -5.07 -6.88
CA GLU A 78 6.07 -6.06 -7.68
C GLU A 78 6.12 -7.45 -7.04
N LEU A 79 7.30 -7.89 -6.58
CA LEU A 79 7.45 -9.16 -5.88
C LEU A 79 6.57 -9.22 -4.62
N LEU A 80 6.49 -8.15 -3.83
CA LEU A 80 5.61 -8.08 -2.66
C LEU A 80 4.14 -8.30 -3.03
N LEU A 81 3.67 -7.75 -4.16
CA LEU A 81 2.31 -7.95 -4.64
C LEU A 81 2.06 -9.41 -5.07
N GLU A 82 3.00 -10.03 -5.78
CA GLU A 82 2.88 -11.43 -6.19
C GLU A 82 2.92 -12.38 -4.97
N LEU A 83 3.81 -12.12 -4.01
CA LEU A 83 3.88 -12.86 -2.76
C LEU A 83 2.61 -12.74 -1.94
N ASN A 84 1.90 -11.60 -2.01
CA ASN A 84 0.63 -11.40 -1.31
C ASN A 84 -0.46 -12.35 -1.80
N ARG A 85 -0.41 -12.75 -3.07
CA ARG A 85 -1.36 -13.69 -3.69
C ARG A 85 -1.11 -15.15 -3.28
N LEU A 86 0.10 -15.46 -2.82
CA LEU A 86 0.46 -16.79 -2.37
C LEU A 86 -0.08 -17.05 -0.95
N THR A 87 -0.46 -18.29 -0.68
CA THR A 87 -0.72 -18.76 0.68
C THR A 87 0.56 -18.76 1.51
N HIS A 88 0.42 -18.78 2.84
CA HIS A 88 1.57 -18.91 3.74
C HIS A 88 2.45 -20.13 3.41
N GLN A 89 1.83 -21.29 3.12
CA GLN A 89 2.56 -22.51 2.75
C GLN A 89 3.35 -22.34 1.45
N GLN A 90 2.76 -21.72 0.42
CA GLN A 90 3.45 -21.42 -0.84
C GLN A 90 4.62 -20.47 -0.64
N ARG A 91 4.46 -19.41 0.18
CA ARG A 91 5.57 -18.50 0.50
C ARG A 91 6.72 -19.21 1.23
N VAL A 92 6.41 -20.07 2.20
CA VAL A 92 7.42 -20.87 2.91
C VAL A 92 8.15 -21.81 1.95
N ALA A 93 7.42 -22.48 1.06
CA ALA A 93 8.02 -23.36 0.04
C ALA A 93 8.93 -22.59 -0.93
N LEU A 94 8.53 -21.38 -1.35
CA LEU A 94 9.35 -20.51 -2.18
C LEU A 94 10.63 -20.08 -1.45
N LEU A 95 10.52 -19.71 -0.17
CA LEU A 95 11.68 -19.33 0.64
C LEU A 95 12.71 -20.46 0.74
N LYS A 96 12.26 -21.71 0.95
CA LYS A 96 13.15 -22.89 0.96
C LYS A 96 13.89 -23.04 -0.37
N LYS A 97 13.16 -22.96 -1.48
CA LYS A 97 13.74 -23.01 -2.84
C LYS A 97 14.82 -21.94 -3.07
N ILE A 98 14.55 -20.69 -2.65
CA ILE A 98 15.50 -19.58 -2.77
C ILE A 98 16.74 -19.82 -1.90
N ARG A 99 16.56 -20.33 -0.67
CA ARG A 99 17.66 -20.65 0.25
C ARG A 99 18.46 -21.90 -0.14
N LYS A 100 17.97 -22.69 -1.11
CA LYS A 100 18.52 -24.01 -1.48
C LYS A 100 18.48 -25.02 -0.32
N GLU A 101 17.45 -24.90 0.53
CA GLU A 101 17.07 -25.86 1.59
C GLU A 101 16.02 -26.83 1.06
#